data_AF-A0A7X7K0X2-F1
#
_entry.id   AF-A0A7X7K0X2-F1
#
_cell.length_a   1.000
_cell.length_b   1.000
_cell.length_c   1.000
_cell.angle_alpha   90.00
_cell.angle_beta   90.00
_cell.angle_gamma   90.00
#
_symmetry.space_group_name_H-M   'P 1'
#
loop_
_entity.id
_entity.type
_entity.pdbx_description
1 polymer ?
#
loop_
_entity_poly.entity_id
_entity_poly.type
_entity_poly.pdbx_seq_one_letter_code
_entity_poly.pdbx_strand_id
1 'polypeptide(L)' 'MKRCIITLVLFALAAGLAGCQQGAPAREPVLEVVGIDGESKSLTLEDLKKLTAYEAWGGSVSSTGRVTPPAMIRGVEL' A
#
# COMPACT_ATOMS: atom_id res chain seq x y z
N MET A 1 -37.53 -8.43 25.14
CA MET A 1 -36.50 -9.50 25.15
C MET A 1 -35.72 -9.63 23.84
N LYS A 2 -36.36 -9.65 22.66
CA LYS A 2 -35.66 -9.76 21.36
C LYS A 2 -34.77 -8.55 20.99
N ARG A 3 -35.10 -7.34 21.46
CA ARG A 3 -34.34 -6.10 21.19
C ARG A 3 -33.02 -6.00 21.97
N CYS A 4 -32.89 -6.65 23.13
CA CYS A 4 -31.64 -6.68 23.92
C CYS A 4 -30.61 -7.68 23.39
N ILE A 5 -31.06 -8.76 22.73
CA ILE A 5 -30.17 -9.77 22.17
C ILE A 5 -29.47 -9.23 20.92
N ILE A 6 -30.20 -8.47 20.09
CA ILE A 6 -29.64 -7.87 18.87
C ILE A 6 -28.57 -6.83 19.21
N THR A 7 -28.77 -6.00 20.25
CA THR A 7 -27.76 -5.00 20.66
C THR A 7 -26.51 -5.63 21.27
N LEU A 8 -26.63 -6.73 22.03
CA LEU A 8 -25.47 -7.46 22.58
C LEU A 8 -24.64 -8.15 21.49
N VAL A 9 -25.28 -8.74 20.48
CA VAL A 9 -24.58 -9.38 19.35
C VAL A 9 -23.90 -8.34 18.47
N LEU A 10 -24.52 -7.18 18.25
CA LEU A 10 -23.92 -6.08 17.47
C LEU A 10 -22.68 -5.48 18.17
N PHE A 11 -22.73 -5.36 19.51
CA PHE A 11 -21.60 -4.86 20.29
C PHE A 11 -20.42 -5.85 20.35
N ALA A 12 -20.72 -7.16 20.40
CA ALA A 12 -19.70 -8.22 20.37
C ALA A 12 -19.02 -8.34 18.99
N LEU A 13 -19.76 -8.12 17.89
CA LEU A 13 -19.20 -8.13 16.53
C LEU A 13 -18.28 -6.91 16.28
N ALA A 14 -18.58 -5.75 16.88
CA ALA A 14 -17.73 -4.56 16.81
C ALA A 14 -16.41 -4.72 17.60
N ALA A 15 -16.44 -5.44 18.73
CA ALA A 15 -15.24 -5.72 19.52
C ALA A 15 -14.28 -6.71 18.85
N GLY A 16 -14.80 -7.61 17.99
CA GLY A 16 -13.99 -8.60 17.26
C GLY A 16 -13.09 -8.01 16.16
N LEU A 17 -13.40 -6.81 15.65
CA LEU A 17 -12.60 -6.12 14.62
C LEU A 17 -11.48 -5.23 15.19
N ALA A 18 -11.47 -4.97 16.49
CA ALA A 18 -10.44 -4.13 17.14
C ALA A 18 -9.20 -4.93 17.57
N GLY A 19 -9.24 -6.26 17.52
CA GLY A 19 -8.24 -7.14 18.11
C GLY A 19 -7.25 -7.76 17.12
N CYS A 20 -6.65 -6.99 16.21
CA CYS A 20 -5.50 -7.43 15.40
C CYS A 20 -4.73 -6.21 14.83
N GLN A 21 -4.28 -5.29 15.67
CA GLN A 21 -3.12 -4.45 15.33
C GLN A 21 -1.90 -5.03 16.03
N GLN A 22 -1.44 -6.19 15.53
CA GLN A 22 -0.08 -6.63 15.78
C GLN A 22 0.84 -5.62 15.11
N GLY A 23 1.36 -4.67 15.91
CA GLY A 23 2.45 -3.80 15.53
C GLY A 23 3.63 -4.67 15.11
N ALA A 24 3.81 -4.82 13.79
CA ALA A 24 5.01 -5.39 13.23
C ALA A 24 6.20 -4.53 13.70
N PRO A 25 7.38 -5.14 13.96
CA PRO A 25 8.56 -4.36 14.33
C PRO A 25 8.79 -3.27 13.27
N ALA A 26 9.02 -2.04 13.73
CA ALA A 26 9.26 -0.90 12.87
C ALA A 26 10.48 -1.21 11.98
N ARG A 27 10.22 -1.58 10.72
CA ARG A 27 11.24 -1.79 9.71
C ARG A 27 11.68 -0.43 9.19
N GLU A 28 12.97 -0.29 8.93
CA GLU A 28 13.53 0.95 8.38
C GLU A 28 12.84 1.35 7.08
N PRO A 29 12.56 2.65 6.87
CA PRO A 29 11.95 3.13 5.64
C PRO A 29 12.91 2.94 4.47
N VAL A 30 12.39 2.44 3.34
CA VAL A 30 13.17 2.19 2.12
C VAL A 30 12.94 3.24 1.03
N LEU A 31 11.85 4.00 1.15
CA LEU A 31 11.49 5.07 0.24
C LEU A 31 10.88 6.23 1.03
N GLU A 32 11.36 7.44 0.77
CA GLU A 32 10.74 8.67 1.26
C GLU A 32 10.18 9.45 0.05
N VAL A 33 8.90 9.78 0.10
CA VAL A 33 8.23 10.60 -0.90
C VAL A 33 8.04 11.99 -0.28
N VAL A 34 8.60 13.02 -0.92
CA VAL A 34 8.50 14.41 -0.46
C VAL A 34 7.62 15.20 -1.43
N GLY A 35 6.51 15.72 -0.90
CA GLY A 35 5.57 16.57 -1.62
C GLY A 35 6.11 17.99 -1.81
N ILE A 36 5.50 18.72 -2.75
CA ILE A 36 5.85 20.12 -3.06
C ILE A 36 5.51 21.06 -1.88
N ASP A 37 4.51 20.68 -1.09
CA ASP A 37 4.09 21.32 0.16
C ASP A 37 5.01 21.02 1.36
N GLY A 38 6.02 20.18 1.16
CA GLY A 38 6.94 19.76 2.21
C GLY A 38 6.41 18.63 3.10
N GLU A 39 5.23 18.07 2.80
CA GLU A 39 4.78 16.85 3.46
C GLU A 39 5.64 15.67 2.98
N SER A 40 6.16 14.86 3.91
CA SER A 40 6.89 13.65 3.54
C SER A 40 6.22 12.38 4.04
N LYS A 41 6.29 11.33 3.22
CA LYS A 41 5.77 10.00 3.53
C LYS A 41 6.89 8.98 3.41
N SER A 42 7.20 8.35 4.53
CA SER A 42 8.10 7.21 4.60
C SER A 42 7.35 5.91 4.33
N LEU A 43 7.83 5.12 3.38
CA LEU A 43 7.26 3.83 2.99
C LEU A 43 8.26 2.71 3.31
N THR A 44 7.78 1.67 3.98
CA THR A 44 8.54 0.43 4.19
C THR A 44 8.36 -0.50 2.99
N LEU A 45 9.23 -1.51 2.87
CA LEU A 45 9.11 -2.51 1.81
C LEU A 45 7.76 -3.24 1.83
N GLU A 46 7.20 -3.46 3.03
CA GLU A 46 5.89 -4.12 3.16
C GLU A 46 4.74 -3.23 2.72
N ASP A 47 4.88 -1.91 2.84
CA ASP A 47 3.87 -0.98 2.34
C ASP A 47 3.91 -0.89 0.82
N LEU A 48 5.09 -0.91 0.21
CA LEU A 48 5.26 -0.95 -1.25
C LEU A 48 4.62 -2.21 -1.86
N LYS A 49 4.75 -3.37 -1.21
CA LYS A 49 4.14 -4.63 -1.69
C LYS A 49 2.62 -4.64 -1.64
N LYS A 50 2.00 -3.83 -0.78
CA LYS A 50 0.54 -3.71 -0.66
C LYS A 50 -0.08 -2.80 -1.72
N LEU A 51 0.74 -1.99 -2.40
CA LEU A 51 0.25 -1.09 -3.44
C LEU A 51 -0.29 -1.89 -4.62
N THR A 52 -1.36 -1.37 -5.23
CA THR A 52 -1.94 -1.96 -6.44
C THR A 52 -0.92 -1.85 -7.57
N ALA A 53 -0.40 -3.00 -8.00
CA ALA A 53 0.55 -3.06 -9.10
C ALA A 53 -0.17 -3.44 -10.40
N TYR A 54 0.23 -2.77 -11.48
CA TYR A 54 -0.29 -2.98 -12.83
C TYR A 54 0.80 -3.54 -13.72
N GLU A 55 0.41 -4.36 -14.69
CA GLU A 55 1.29 -4.83 -15.75
C GLU A 55 0.96 -4.11 -17.06
N ALA A 56 1.99 -3.56 -17.70
CA ALA A 56 1.84 -2.82 -18.95
C ALA A 56 3.05 -3.03 -19.86
N TRP A 57 2.83 -2.87 -21.17
CA TRP A 57 3.92 -2.82 -22.13
C TRP A 57 4.68 -1.51 -21.99
N GLY A 58 5.97 -1.58 -21.71
CA GLY A 58 6.83 -0.41 -21.59
C GLY A 58 8.21 -0.67 -22.19
N GLY A 59 8.76 0.36 -22.82
CA GLY A 59 10.14 0.41 -23.31
C GLY A 59 10.74 1.77 -22.98
N SER A 60 12.04 1.93 -23.16
CA SER A 60 12.71 3.20 -22.87
C SER A 60 13.70 3.58 -23.95
N VAL A 61 13.84 4.89 -24.15
CA VAL A 61 14.91 5.47 -24.97
C VAL A 61 15.78 6.28 -24.03
N SER A 62 17.04 5.87 -23.89
CA SER A 62 18.03 6.61 -23.11
C SER A 62 18.42 7.91 -23.82
N SER A 63 18.86 8.91 -23.06
CA SER A 63 19.44 10.16 -23.58
C SER A 63 20.64 9.92 -24.52
N THR A 64 21.30 8.77 -24.42
CA THR A 64 22.40 8.35 -25.31
C THR A 64 21.92 7.66 -26.59
N GLY A 65 20.61 7.64 -26.87
CA GLY A 65 20.02 6.99 -28.04
C GLY A 65 19.91 5.46 -27.94
N ARG A 66 20.29 4.85 -26.82
CA ARG A 66 20.11 3.40 -26.60
C ARG A 66 18.63 3.10 -26.38
N VAL A 67 18.07 2.22 -27.20
CA VAL A 67 16.68 1.78 -27.11
C VAL A 67 16.61 0.46 -26.35
N THR A 68 15.79 0.43 -25.30
CA THR A 68 15.34 -0.79 -24.63
C THR A 68 13.98 -1.17 -25.24
N PRO A 69 13.88 -2.29 -25.97
CA PRO A 69 12.63 -2.71 -26.59
C PRO A 69 11.49 -2.86 -25.57
N PRO A 70 10.22 -2.73 -26.02
CA PRO A 70 9.09 -2.96 -25.15
C PRO A 70 9.08 -4.36 -24.54
N ALA A 71 8.86 -4.44 -23.24
CA ALA A 71 8.61 -5.66 -22.48
C ALA A 71 7.40 -5.46 -21.58
N MET A 72 6.87 -6.56 -21.03
CA MET A 72 5.90 -6.49 -19.95
C MET A 72 6.61 -5.99 -18.68
N ILE A 73 6.17 -4.86 -18.15
CA ILE A 73 6.71 -4.23 -16.94
C ILE A 73 5.61 -4.18 -15.88
N ARG A 74 6.00 -4.40 -14.62
CA ARG A 74 5.13 -4.27 -13.45
C ARG A 74 5.48 -2.99 -12.68
N GLY A 75 4.49 -2.16 -12.37
CA GLY A 75 4.69 -0.90 -11.66
C GLY A 75 3.46 -0.45 -10.88
N VAL A 76 3.58 0.69 -10.19
CA VAL A 76 2.49 1.35 -9.47
C VAL A 76 2.28 2.71 -10.13
N GLU A 77 1.03 3.14 -10.24
CA GLU A 77 0.68 4.48 -10.73
C GLU A 77 1.12 5.54 -9.71
N LEU A 78 1.69 6.65 -10.20
CA LEU A 78 2.22 7.75 -9.39
C LEU A 78 1.19 8.86 -9.21
#